data_AF-A0A5B9FQV8-F1
#
_entry.id   AF-A0A5B9FQV8-F1
#
_cell.length_a   1.000
_cell.length_b   1.000
_cell.length_c   1.000
_cell.angle_alpha   90.00
_cell.angle_beta   90.00
_cell.angle_gamma   90.00
#
_symmetry.space_group_name_H-M   'P 1'
#
loop_
_entity.id
_entity.type
_entity.pdbx_description
1 polymer ?
#
loop_
_entity_poly.entity_id
_entity_poly.type
_entity_poly.pdbx_seq_one_letter_code
_entity_poly.pdbx_strand_id
1 'polypeptide(L)' 'MLIIPIKDGENIDRALKRYKRKFDKTGVVRQLRSRQQFTKPSVVRRAQIQKAAYIQTLRDSVEN' A
#
# COMPACT_ATOMS: atom_id res chain seq x y z
N MET A 1 15.30 -6.73 -2.31
CA MET A 1 15.82 -6.78 -0.92
C MET A 1 15.84 -5.36 -0.37
N LEU A 2 15.28 -5.11 0.82
CA LEU A 2 15.27 -3.76 1.41
C LEU A 2 16.54 -3.52 2.23
N ILE A 3 17.50 -2.81 1.64
CA ILE A 3 18.72 -2.39 2.33
C ILE A 3 18.50 -1.00 2.93
N ILE A 4 18.93 -0.81 4.18
CA ILE A 4 18.92 0.47 4.89
C ILE A 4 20.30 0.69 5.49
N PRO A 5 21.05 1.70 5.03
CA PRO A 5 22.33 2.02 5.62
C PRO A 5 22.12 2.60 7.03
N ILE A 6 22.95 2.16 7.96
CA ILE A 6 23.07 2.70 9.32
C ILE A 6 24.37 3.49 9.34
N LYS A 7 24.36 4.71 9.90
CA LYS A 7 25.56 5.53 10.10
C LYS A 7 26.08 5.35 11.53
N ASP A 8 27.38 5.50 11.72
CA ASP A 8 27.99 5.44 13.05
C ASP A 8 27.42 6.54 13.97
N GLY A 9 27.03 6.16 15.19
CA GLY A 9 26.36 7.03 16.16
C GLY A 9 24.83 7.13 16.01
N GLU A 10 24.23 6.43 15.06
CA GLU A 10 22.77 6.37 14.95
C GLU A 10 22.14 5.37 15.94
N ASN A 11 21.13 5.81 16.69
CA ASN A 11 20.34 4.93 17.54
C ASN A 11 19.58 3.89 16.69
N ILE A 12 19.75 2.60 17.04
CA ILE A 12 19.12 1.43 16.43
C ILE A 12 17.61 1.61 16.23
N ASP A 13 16.91 2.23 17.19
CA ASP A 13 15.46 2.45 17.12
C ASP A 13 15.04 3.30 15.91
N ARG A 14 15.87 4.27 15.52
CA ARG A 14 15.62 5.12 14.35
C ARG A 14 15.80 4.32 13.06
N ALA A 15 16.81 3.47 12.99
CA ALA A 15 17.04 2.58 11.86
C ALA A 15 15.88 1.59 11.68
N LEU A 16 15.41 0.97 12.78
CA LEU A 16 14.24 0.07 12.78
C LEU A 16 12.96 0.78 12.35
N LYS A 17 12.72 2.01 12.81
CA LYS A 17 11.55 2.79 12.40
C LYS A 17 11.59 3.14 10.91
N ARG A 18 12.77 3.47 10.36
CA ARG A 18 12.93 3.66 8.90
C ARG A 18 12.69 2.37 8.14
N TYR A 19 13.18 1.24 8.64
CA TYR A 19 12.92 -0.08 8.06
C TYR A 19 11.45 -0.39 7.98
N LYS A 20 10.74 -0.27 9.10
CA LYS A 20 9.30 -0.50 9.15
C LYS A 20 8.56 0.38 8.15
N ARG A 21 8.85 1.69 8.13
CA ARG A 21 8.24 2.63 7.16
C ARG A 21 8.54 2.26 5.70
N LYS A 22 9.77 1.85 5.39
CA LYS A 22 10.18 1.43 4.04
C LYS A 22 9.48 0.14 3.63
N PHE A 23 9.37 -0.83 4.55
CA PHE A 23 8.66 -2.09 4.36
C PHE A 23 7.15 -1.87 4.13
N ASP A 24 6.51 -1.05 4.96
CA ASP A 24 5.11 -0.69 4.81
C ASP A 24 4.85 0.05 3.48
N LYS A 25 5.74 1.00 3.11
CA LYS A 25 5.66 1.74 1.84
C LYS A 25 5.79 0.84 0.62
N THR A 26 6.62 -0.20 0.69
CA THR A 26 6.71 -1.20 -0.39
C THR A 26 5.47 -2.07 -0.52
N GLY A 27 4.58 -2.09 0.48
CA GLY A 27 3.30 -2.78 0.40
C GLY A 27 3.42 -4.31 0.28
N VAL A 28 4.57 -4.89 0.67
CA VAL A 28 4.86 -6.32 0.52
C VAL A 28 3.81 -7.18 1.22
N VAL A 29 3.37 -6.80 2.42
CA VAL A 29 2.31 -7.50 3.16
C VAL A 29 0.98 -7.48 2.40
N ARG A 30 0.63 -6.35 1.78
CA ARG A 30 -0.61 -6.21 1.00
C ARG A 30 -0.55 -7.08 -0.24
N GLN A 31 0.60 -7.09 -0.92
CA GLN A 31 0.82 -7.91 -2.10
C GLN A 31 0.77 -9.40 -1.76
N LEU A 32 1.42 -9.82 -0.68
CA LEU A 32 1.37 -11.19 -0.17
C LEU A 32 -0.08 -11.63 0.05
N ARG A 33 -0.86 -10.85 0.83
CA ARG A 33 -2.28 -11.14 1.09
C ARG A 33 -3.10 -11.22 -0.20
N SER A 34 -2.88 -10.31 -1.15
CA SER A 34 -3.60 -10.33 -2.43
C SER A 34 -3.29 -11.55 -3.30
N ARG A 35 -2.08 -12.11 -3.16
CA ARG A 35 -1.60 -13.26 -3.93
C ARG A 35 -1.90 -14.61 -3.29
N GLN A 36 -2.39 -14.63 -2.05
CA GLN A 36 -2.75 -15.88 -1.36
C GLN A 36 -3.87 -16.65 -2.06
N GLN A 37 -4.72 -15.95 -2.81
CA GLN A 37 -5.87 -16.55 -3.50
C GLN A 37 -5.93 -16.09 -4.96
N PHE A 38 -6.46 -16.96 -5.82
CA PHE A 38 -6.75 -16.60 -7.20
C PHE A 38 -8.04 -15.78 -7.28
N THR A 39 -7.94 -14.56 -7.78
CA THR A 39 -9.09 -13.70 -8.05
C THR A 39 -9.37 -13.66 -9.56
N LYS A 40 -10.55 -14.09 -9.99
CA LYS A 40 -10.95 -14.06 -11.40
C LYS A 40 -10.89 -12.61 -11.95
N PRO A 41 -10.47 -12.40 -13.22
CA PRO A 41 -10.37 -11.06 -13.81
C PRO A 41 -11.67 -10.25 -13.77
N SER A 42 -12.82 -10.93 -13.90
CA SER A 42 -14.15 -10.31 -13.83
C SER A 42 -14.44 -9.70 -12.46
N VAL A 43 -14.01 -10.36 -11.38
CA VAL A 43 -14.19 -9.86 -10.00
C VAL A 43 -13.29 -8.65 -9.75
N VAL A 44 -12.04 -8.70 -10.23
CA VAL A 44 -11.09 -7.58 -10.11
C VAL A 44 -11.63 -6.34 -10.84
N ARG A 45 -12.12 -6.50 -12.08
CA ARG A 45 -12.70 -5.40 -12.87
C ARG A 45 -13.93 -4.79 -12.18
N ARG A 46 -14.79 -5.62 -11.59
CA ARG A 46 -15.98 -5.15 -10.86
C ARG A 46 -15.60 -4.27 -9.67
N ALA A 47 -14.62 -4.69 -8.87
CA ALA A 47 -14.14 -3.92 -7.72
C ALA A 47 -13.52 -2.58 -8.13
N GLN A 48 -12.82 -2.54 -9.28
CA GLN A 48 -12.25 -1.30 -9.82
C GLN A 48 -13.34 -0.28 -10.20
N ILE A 49 -14.39 -0.72 -10.92
CA ILE A 49 -15.49 0.15 -11.35
C ILE A 49 -16.25 0.70 -10.15
N GLN A 50 -16.59 -0.15 -9.18
CA GLN A 50 -17.28 0.28 -7.95
C GLN A 50 -16.48 1.34 -7.19
N LYS A 51 -15.16 1.13 -7.05
CA LYS A 51 -14.28 2.10 -6.40
C LYS A 51 -14.22 3.42 -7.18
N ALA A 52 -14.15 3.36 -8.51
CA ALA A 52 -14.12 4.56 -9.35
C ALA A 52 -15.41 5.39 -9.21
N ALA A 53 -16.57 4.73 -9.28
CA ALA A 53 -17.87 5.39 -9.08
C ALA A 53 -17.94 6.07 -7.71
N TYR A 54 -17.54 5.38 -6.64
CA TYR A 54 -17.51 5.95 -5.29
C TYR A 54 -16.60 7.19 -5.16
N ILE A 55 -15.41 7.16 -5.78
CA ILE A 55 -14.50 8.31 -5.76
C ILE A 55 -15.09 9.48 -6.55
N GLN A 56 -15.75 9.20 -7.68
CA GLN A 56 -16.39 10.23 -8.49
C GLN A 56 -17.50 10.92 -7.71
N THR A 57 -18.40 10.16 -7.08
CA THR A 57 -19.48 10.74 -6.26
C THR A 57 -18.95 11.62 -5.14
N LEU A 58 -17.81 11.24 -4.53
CA LEU A 58 -17.20 12.03 -3.46
C LEU A 58 -16.60 13.35 -3.97
N ARG A 59 -16.05 13.36 -5.20
CA ARG A 59 -15.52 14.58 -5.83
C ARG A 59 -16.66 15.52 -6.21
N ASP A 60 -17.70 14.98 -6.83
CA ASP A 60 -18.88 15.75 -7.25
C ASP A 60 -19.58 16.39 -6.03
N SER A 61 -19.57 15.72 -4.86
CA SER A 61 -20.12 16.29 -3.61
C SER A 61 -19.27 17.39 -2.98
N VAL A 62 -18.00 17.50 -3.34
CA VAL A 62 -17.09 18.54 -2.82
C VAL A 62 -17.05 19.77 -3.73
N GLU A 63 -17.31 19.58 -5.03
CA GLU A 63 -17.36 20.68 -6.01
C GLU A 63 -18.69 21.45 -6.03
N ASN A 64 -19.79 20.84 -5.56
CA ASN A 64 -21.09 21.50 -5.38
C ASN A 64 -21.24 22.08 -3.97
#